data_AF-A0A925AHS6-F1
#
_entry.id   AF-A0A925AHS6-F1
#
_cell.length_a   1.000
_cell.length_b   1.000
_cell.length_c   1.000
_cell.angle_alpha   90.00
_cell.angle_beta   90.00
_cell.angle_gamma   90.00
#
_symmetry.space_group_name_H-M   'P 1'
#
loop_
_entity.id
_entity.type
_entity.pdbx_description
1 polymer ?
#
loop_
_entity_poly.entity_id
_entity_poly.type
_entity_poly.pdbx_seq_one_letter_code
_entity_poly.pdbx_strand_id
1 'polypeptide(L)' 'MALVLGLTIMVGVGEYAVAYQFNDGKITQKVIGAVFLGMALPSLLIGGVMRLFKPRVQRYFAITAGLCLTIGLFLILT' A
#
# COMPACT_ATOMS: atom_id res chain seq x y z
N MET A 1 -19.39 3.22 12.88
CA MET A 1 -19.83 3.44 11.48
C MET A 1 -19.28 4.73 10.89
N ALA A 2 -19.40 5.88 11.58
CA ALA A 2 -18.85 7.16 11.10
C ALA A 2 -17.35 7.09 10.72
N LEU A 3 -16.54 6.35 11.49
CA LEU A 3 -15.10 6.21 11.24
C LEU A 3 -14.79 5.40 9.97
N VAL A 4 -15.59 4.38 9.67
CA VAL A 4 -15.47 3.59 8.44
C VAL A 4 -15.90 4.44 7.24
N LEU A 5 -17.03 5.14 7.34
CA LEU A 5 -17.51 6.05 6.30
C LEU A 5 -16.48 7.14 5.99
N GLY A 6 -15.90 7.75 7.03
CA GLY A 6 -14.83 8.75 6.89
C GLY A 6 -13.60 8.19 6.16
N LEU A 7 -13.18 6.96 6.52
CA LEU A 7 -12.09 6.27 5.82
C LEU A 7 -12.44 6.00 4.36
N THR A 8 -13.66 5.55 4.06
CA THR A 8 -14.11 5.29 2.69
C THR A 8 -14.07 6.56 1.84
N ILE A 9 -14.57 7.69 2.37
CA ILE A 9 -14.53 8.98 1.68
C ILE A 9 -13.08 9.42 1.45
N MET A 10 -12.23 9.30 2.47
CA MET A 10 -10.82 9.69 2.37
C MET A 10 -10.06 8.87 1.34
N VAL A 11 -10.31 7.56 1.27
CA VAL A 11 -9.74 6.67 0.24
C VAL A 11 -10.22 7.09 -1.15
N GLY A 12 -11.52 7.32 -1.33
CA GLY A 12 -12.07 7.74 -2.62
C GLY A 12 -11.50 9.08 -3.12
N VAL A 13 -11.31 10.06 -2.23
CA VAL A 13 -10.64 11.33 -2.58
C VAL A 13 -9.18 11.11 -2.97
N GLY A 14 -8.47 10.24 -2.24
CA GLY A 14 -7.09 9.88 -2.56
C GLY A 14 -6.96 9.22 -3.93
N GLU A 15 -7.82 8.26 -4.25
CA GLU A 15 -7.86 7.58 -5.55
C GLU A 15 -8.14 8.55 -6.69
N TYR A 16 -9.12 9.45 -6.52
CA TYR A 16 -9.43 10.49 -7.51
C TYR A 16 -8.23 11.42 -7.77
N ALA A 17 -7.56 11.87 -6.71
CA ALA A 17 -6.39 12.75 -6.83
C ALA A 17 -5.22 12.06 -7.55
N VAL A 18 -5.00 10.77 -7.27
CA VAL A 18 -3.96 9.98 -7.96
C VAL A 18 -4.30 9.81 -9.44
N ALA A 19 -5.56 9.49 -9.77
CA ALA A 19 -6.01 9.36 -11.15
C ALA A 19 -5.87 10.67 -11.94
N TYR A 20 -6.21 11.80 -11.30
CA TYR A 20 -6.03 13.12 -11.88
C TYR A 20 -4.55 13.41 -12.18
N GLN A 21 -3.65 13.18 -11.23
CA GLN A 21 -2.21 13.40 -11.41
C GLN A 21 -1.57 12.45 -12.43
N PHE A 22 -2.10 11.23 -12.54
CA PHE A 22 -1.66 10.27 -13.56
C PHE A 22 -2.05 10.74 -14.96
N ASN A 23 -3.28 11.23 -15.13
CA ASN A 23 -3.76 11.74 -16.42
C ASN A 23 -3.04 13.03 -16.85
N ASP A 24 -2.65 13.86 -15.87
CA ASP A 24 -1.81 15.06 -16.08
C ASP A 24 -0.33 14.73 -16.38
N GLY A 25 0.06 13.45 -16.37
CA GLY A 25 1.43 12.99 -16.60
C GLY A 25 2.43 13.28 -15.47
N LYS A 26 1.97 13.82 -14.33
CA LYS A 26 2.80 14.14 -13.16
C LYS A 26 3.23 12.89 -12.39
N ILE A 27 2.41 11.84 -12.44
CA ILE A 27 2.70 10.53 -11.86
C ILE A 27 2.72 9.49 -12.98
N THR A 28 3.74 8.64 -13.00
CA THR A 28 3.81 7.50 -13.92
C THR A 28 3.48 6.19 -13.21
N GLN A 29 3.18 5.15 -13.99
CA GLN A 29 2.86 3.82 -13.46
C GLN A 29 3.97 3.28 -12.56
N LYS A 30 5.23 3.56 -12.94
CA LYS A 30 6.43 3.18 -12.17
C LYS A 30 6.51 3.89 -10.81
N VAL A 31 6.05 5.15 -10.72
CA VAL A 31 6.00 5.89 -9.45
C VAL A 31 4.98 5.25 -8.52
N ILE A 32 3.80 4.88 -9.03
CA ILE A 32 2.78 4.15 -8.24
C ILE A 32 3.34 2.81 -7.76
N GLY A 33 4.00 2.05 -8.64
CA GLY A 33 4.65 0.79 -8.25
C GLY A 33 5.74 0.97 -7.19
N ALA A 34 6.53 2.05 -7.27
CA ALA A 34 7.55 2.38 -6.28
C ALA A 34 6.95 2.71 -4.91
N VAL A 35 5.80 3.39 -4.86
CA VAL A 35 5.07 3.65 -3.61
C VAL A 35 4.64 2.34 -2.96
N PHE A 36 4.08 1.40 -3.72
CA PHE A 36 3.71 0.07 -3.20
C PHE A 36 4.93 -0.70 -2.68
N LEU A 37 6.05 -0.72 -3.40
CA LEU A 37 7.30 -1.31 -2.89
C LEU A 37 7.79 -0.64 -1.60
N GLY A 38 7.69 0.70 -1.54
CA GLY A 38 8.02 1.48 -0.34
C GLY A 38 7.16 1.10 0.87
N MET A 39 5.88 0.76 0.67
CA MET A 39 4.98 0.30 1.73
C MET A 39 5.24 -1.15 2.20
N ALA A 40 5.91 -1.96 1.39
CA ALA A 40 6.30 -3.31 1.80
C ALA A 40 7.39 -3.31 2.89
N LEU A 41 8.34 -2.37 2.83
CA LEU A 41 9.41 -2.20 3.83
C LEU A 41 8.92 -2.04 5.28
N PRO A 42 8.07 -1.05 5.61
CA PRO A 42 7.54 -0.90 6.97
C PRO A 42 6.68 -2.10 7.37
N SER A 43 5.96 -2.72 6.43
CA SER A 43 5.17 -3.93 6.70
C SER A 43 6.05 -5.12 7.09
N LEU A 44 7.22 -5.28 6.45
CA LEU A 44 8.22 -6.30 6.81
C LEU A 44 8.89 -6.01 8.15
N LEU A 45 9.27 -4.76 8.40
CA LEU A 45 9.88 -4.33 9.66
C LEU A 45 8.94 -4.56 10.85
N ILE A 46 7.71 -4.03 10.76
CA ILE A 46 6.69 -4.20 11.81
C ILE A 46 6.33 -5.68 11.96
N GLY A 47 6.14 -6.40 10.85
CA GLY A 47 5.90 -7.85 10.87
C GLY A 47 7.02 -8.64 11.55
N GLY A 48 8.28 -8.26 11.32
CA GLY A 48 9.45 -8.86 11.95
C GLY A 48 9.47 -8.67 13.46
N VAL A 49 9.20 -7.45 13.94
CA VAL A 49 9.08 -7.17 15.38
C VAL A 49 7.89 -7.91 15.98
N MET A 50 6.74 -7.93 15.30
CA MET A 50 5.52 -8.62 15.75
C MET A 50 5.71 -10.14 15.87
N ARG A 51 6.70 -10.74 15.20
CA ARG A 51 7.04 -12.16 15.34
C ARG A 51 7.43 -12.53 16.78
N LEU A 52 8.05 -11.61 17.51
CA LEU A 52 8.48 -11.80 18.90
C LEU A 52 7.33 -11.61 19.91
N PHE A 53 6.41 -10.68 19.64
CA PHE A 53 5.38 -10.28 20.61
C PHE A 53 3.99 -10.86 20.35
N LYS A 54 3.56 -10.92 19.08
CA LYS A 54 2.20 -11.31 18.69
C LYS A 54 2.18 -12.00 17.31
N PRO A 55 2.53 -13.31 17.24
CA PRO A 55 2.66 -14.03 15.97
C PRO A 55 1.36 -14.14 15.16
N ARG A 56 0.19 -14.01 15.78
CA ARG A 56 -1.09 -13.95 15.05
C ARG A 56 -1.25 -12.66 14.24
N VAL A 57 -0.75 -11.54 14.76
CA VAL A 57 -0.83 -10.22 14.09
C VAL A 57 0.21 -10.12 12.96
N GLN A 58 1.36 -10.78 13.13
CA GLN A 58 2.41 -10.86 12.11
C GLN A 58 1.91 -11.38 10.75
N ARG A 59 0.91 -12.28 10.73
CA ARG A 59 0.33 -12.80 9.48
C ARG A 59 -0.32 -11.71 8.63
N TYR A 60 -1.01 -10.75 9.25
CA TYR A 60 -1.64 -9.64 8.53
C TYR A 60 -0.58 -8.77 7.83
N PHE A 61 0.47 -8.38 8.56
CA PHE A 61 1.56 -7.59 8.00
C PHE A 61 2.35 -8.35 6.92
N ALA A 62 2.51 -9.66 7.05
CA ALA A 62 3.16 -10.48 6.03
C ALA A 62 2.32 -10.53 4.73
N ILE A 63 0.99 -10.65 4.84
CA ILE A 63 0.08 -10.60 3.68
C ILE A 63 0.13 -9.22 3.03
N THR A 64 0.08 -8.14 3.81
CA THR A 64 0.16 -6.76 3.30
C THR A 64 1.49 -6.52 2.59
N ALA A 65 2.61 -6.97 3.15
CA ALA A 65 3.92 -6.90 2.51
C ALA A 65 3.94 -7.66 1.19
N GLY A 66 3.38 -8.88 1.17
CA GLY A 66 3.28 -9.70 -0.05
C GLY A 66 2.49 -8.99 -1.15
N LEU A 67 1.32 -8.45 -0.83
CA LEU A 67 0.48 -7.69 -1.78
C LEU A 67 1.19 -6.44 -2.30
N CYS A 68 1.85 -5.69 -1.41
CA CYS A 68 2.60 -4.50 -1.79
C CYS A 68 3.76 -4.83 -2.73
N LEU A 69 4.47 -5.94 -2.48
CA LEU A 69 5.53 -6.42 -3.36
C LEU A 69 4.99 -6.85 -4.72
N THR A 70 3.94 -7.69 -4.76
CA THR A 70 3.41 -8.20 -6.04
C THR A 70 2.83 -7.09 -6.90
N ILE A 71 2.04 -6.18 -6.32
CA ILE A 71 1.46 -5.04 -7.03
C ILE A 71 2.57 -4.08 -7.48
N GLY A 72 3.52 -3.76 -6.60
CA GLY A 72 4.62 -2.87 -6.91
C GLY A 72 5.51 -3.38 -8.05
N LEU A 73 5.92 -4.65 -7.98
CA LEU A 73 6.71 -5.31 -9.03
C LEU A 73 5.94 -5.39 -10.36
N PHE A 74 4.66 -5.78 -10.33
CA PHE A 74 3.84 -5.86 -11.52
C PHE A 74 3.75 -4.51 -12.25
N LEU A 75 3.50 -3.43 -11.51
CA LEU A 75 3.37 -2.08 -12.08
C LEU A 75 4.69 -1.50 -12.61
N ILE A 76 5.83 -1.94 -12.10
CA ILE A 76 7.15 -1.50 -12.57
C ILE A 76 7.60 -2.27 -13.81
N LEU A 77 7.27 -3.56 -13.88
CA LEU A 77 7.68 -4.47 -14.96
C LEU A 77 6.77 -4.40 -16.20
N THR A 78 5.54 -3.91 -16.03
CA THR A 78 4.59 -3.65 -17.12
C THR A 78 4.78 -2.22 -17.65
#